data_AF-A0A0F5J7U3-F1
#
_entry.id   AF-A0A0F5J7U3-F1
#
_cell.length_a   1.000
_cell.length_b   1.000
_cell.length_c   1.000
_cell.angle_alpha   90.00
_cell.angle_beta   90.00
_cell.angle_gamma   90.00
#
_symmetry.space_group_name_H-M   'P 1'
#
loop_
_entity.id
_entity.type
_entity.pdbx_description
1 polymer ?
#
loop_
_entity_poly.entity_id
_entity_poly.type
_entity_poly.pdbx_seq_one_letter_code
_entity_poly.pdbx_strand_id
1 'polypeptide(L)'
;MKRFLMMMVAVMALFTLSGCGESKESYVKDFTKFVEKVQAGADKYSKADWEEVEKKYIEFAETKYDKYSSELSTDEMIGITKLKATYLTIQTKHGIIDNILKEGNNALDDLIK
;
A
#
# COMPACT_ATOMS: atom_id res chain seq x y z
N MET A 1 17.35 -17.91 -3.52
CA MET A 1 15.97 -17.40 -3.73
C MET A 1 15.01 -17.79 -2.62
N LYS A 2 14.82 -19.08 -2.27
CA LYS A 2 13.95 -19.51 -1.14
C LYS A 2 14.26 -18.83 0.20
N ARG A 3 15.54 -18.63 0.51
CA ARG A 3 16.00 -17.98 1.76
C ARG A 3 15.70 -16.48 1.83
N PHE A 4 15.66 -15.80 0.69
CA PHE A 4 15.38 -14.36 0.61
C PHE A 4 13.87 -14.09 0.72
N LEU A 5 13.06 -14.92 0.06
CA LEU A 5 11.60 -14.95 0.25
C LEU A 5 11.20 -15.30 1.69
N MET A 6 11.82 -16.33 2.29
CA MET A 6 11.56 -16.67 3.70
C MET A 6 11.93 -15.53 4.66
N MET A 7 13.01 -14.79 4.38
CA MET A 7 13.44 -13.68 5.22
C MET A 7 12.51 -12.45 5.06
N MET A 8 11.98 -12.19 3.86
CA MET A 8 10.98 -11.14 3.62
C MET A 8 9.62 -11.45 4.27
N VAL A 9 9.16 -12.70 4.18
CA VAL A 9 7.94 -13.17 4.85
C VAL A 9 8.09 -13.13 6.38
N ALA A 10 9.27 -13.48 6.90
CA ALA A 10 9.55 -13.38 8.34
C ALA A 10 9.58 -11.92 8.85
N VAL A 11 10.04 -10.97 8.04
CA VAL A 11 10.02 -9.54 8.39
C VAL A 11 8.60 -8.96 8.32
N MET A 12 7.74 -9.45 7.43
CA MET A 12 6.30 -9.10 7.44
C MET A 12 5.55 -9.69 8.64
N ALA A 13 5.90 -10.90 9.07
CA ALA A 13 5.28 -11.57 10.22
C ALA A 13 5.64 -10.91 11.57
N LEU A 14 6.77 -10.20 11.66
CA LEU A 14 7.19 -9.50 12.89
C LEU A 14 6.38 -8.23 13.19
N PHE A 15 5.50 -7.78 12.28
CA PHE A 15 4.67 -6.57 12.50
C PHE A 15 3.33 -6.84 13.20
N THR A 16 2.93 -8.11 13.41
CA THR A 16 1.67 -8.42 14.10
C THR A 16 1.74 -8.31 15.64
N LEU A 17 2.92 -7.99 16.20
CA LEU A 17 3.14 -7.88 17.66
C LEU A 17 3.17 -6.44 18.21
N SER A 18 2.73 -5.44 17.44
CA SER A 18 2.67 -4.05 17.91
C SER A 18 1.30 -3.72 18.51
N GLY A 19 0.89 -4.44 19.55
CA GLY A 19 -0.26 -4.10 20.40
C GLY A 19 0.01 -2.91 21.34
N CYS A 20 0.79 -1.92 20.90
CA CYS A 20 0.85 -0.61 21.54
C CYS A 20 -0.24 0.21 20.87
N GLY A 21 -1.24 0.67 21.62
CA GLY A 21 -2.51 1.18 21.11
C GLY A 21 -2.38 2.01 19.82
N GLU A 22 -3.08 1.59 18.77
CA GLU A 22 -3.08 2.31 17.49
C GLU A 22 -3.56 3.76 17.71
N SER A 23 -2.67 4.72 17.49
CA SER A 23 -2.92 6.15 17.55
C SER A 23 -2.82 6.80 16.18
N LYS A 24 -3.39 7.99 16.02
CA LYS A 24 -3.24 8.84 14.83
C LYS A 24 -1.78 9.04 14.43
N GLU A 25 -0.91 9.29 15.40
CA GLU A 25 0.52 9.53 15.18
C GLU A 25 1.25 8.28 14.68
N SER A 26 0.92 7.10 15.23
CA SER A 26 1.46 5.84 14.72
C SER A 26 0.96 5.59 13.30
N TYR A 27 -0.32 5.86 13.01
CA TYR A 27 -0.89 5.72 11.67
C TYR A 27 -0.12 6.52 10.61
N VAL A 28 0.08 7.83 10.81
CA VAL A 28 0.79 8.68 9.83
C VAL A 28 2.23 8.19 9.61
N LYS A 29 2.92 7.82 10.70
CA LYS A 29 4.29 7.29 10.66
C LYS A 29 4.36 5.95 9.93
N ASP A 30 3.42 5.06 10.19
CA ASP A 30 3.40 3.71 9.62
C ASP A 30 3.02 3.75 8.14
N PHE A 31 2.10 4.62 7.73
CA PHE A 31 1.79 4.83 6.32
C PHE A 31 3.01 5.40 5.58
N THR A 32 3.72 6.36 6.18
CA THR A 32 4.96 6.90 5.61
C THR A 32 6.00 5.81 5.36
N LYS A 33 6.31 5.01 6.40
CA LYS A 33 7.26 3.90 6.30
C LYS A 33 6.81 2.84 5.29
N PHE A 34 5.51 2.59 5.17
CA PHE A 34 4.98 1.67 4.19
C PHE A 34 5.29 2.15 2.76
N VAL A 35 4.97 3.40 2.42
CA VAL A 35 5.24 3.93 1.07
C VAL A 35 6.74 3.98 0.78
N GLU A 36 7.58 4.38 1.74
CA GLU A 36 9.04 4.36 1.58
C GLU A 36 9.58 2.95 1.28
N LYS A 37 9.08 1.92 1.98
CA LYS A 37 9.46 0.52 1.74
C LYS A 37 9.02 0.04 0.37
N VAL A 38 7.79 0.38 -0.04
CA VAL A 38 7.29 0.06 -1.38
C VAL A 38 8.19 0.73 -2.43
N GLN A 39 8.50 2.01 -2.26
CA GLN A 39 9.37 2.74 -3.18
C GLN A 39 10.76 2.10 -3.32
N ALA A 40 11.35 1.66 -2.22
CA ALA A 40 12.68 1.02 -2.23
C ALA A 40 12.67 -0.43 -2.73
N GLY A 41 11.51 -1.11 -2.67
CA GLY A 41 11.37 -2.53 -2.99
C GLY A 41 10.69 -2.85 -4.32
N ALA A 42 9.96 -1.88 -4.90
CA ALA A 42 9.02 -2.09 -5.99
C ALA A 42 9.62 -2.78 -7.23
N ASP A 43 10.87 -2.47 -7.60
CA ASP A 43 11.58 -3.11 -8.73
C ASP A 43 11.72 -4.63 -8.60
N LYS A 44 11.57 -5.17 -7.38
CA LYS A 44 11.76 -6.59 -7.05
C LYS A 44 10.45 -7.32 -6.76
N TYR A 45 9.32 -6.61 -6.74
CA TYR A 45 8.02 -7.18 -6.40
C TYR A 45 7.48 -8.04 -7.54
N SER A 46 7.04 -9.24 -7.21
CA SER A 46 6.24 -10.09 -8.08
C SER A 46 4.78 -9.63 -8.09
N LYS A 47 3.96 -10.20 -8.99
CA LYS A 47 2.50 -9.95 -9.01
C LYS A 47 1.85 -10.24 -7.64
N ALA A 48 2.24 -11.35 -7.01
CA ALA A 48 1.71 -11.73 -5.69
C ALA A 48 2.13 -10.73 -4.59
N ASP A 49 3.36 -10.21 -4.63
CA ASP A 49 3.81 -9.17 -3.69
C ASP A 49 2.97 -7.89 -3.85
N TRP A 50 2.65 -7.51 -5.09
CA TRP A 50 1.79 -6.35 -5.38
C TRP A 50 0.36 -6.52 -4.84
N GLU A 51 -0.20 -7.73 -4.87
CA GLU A 51 -1.53 -8.01 -4.28
C GLU A 51 -1.53 -7.82 -2.76
N GLU A 52 -0.46 -8.24 -2.07
CA GLU A 52 -0.33 -8.03 -0.62
C GLU A 52 -0.07 -6.57 -0.26
N VAL A 53 0.75 -5.88 -1.06
CA VAL A 53 1.03 -4.46 -0.90
C VAL A 53 -0.24 -3.64 -1.11
N GLU A 54 -1.07 -3.97 -2.09
CA GLU A 54 -2.33 -3.27 -2.35
C GLU A 54 -3.31 -3.42 -1.19
N LYS A 55 -3.45 -4.62 -0.62
CA LYS A 55 -4.29 -4.84 0.57
C LYS A 55 -3.86 -3.95 1.74
N LYS A 56 -2.55 -3.83 2.00
CA LYS A 56 -2.01 -2.95 3.03
C LYS A 56 -2.20 -1.48 2.70
N TYR A 57 -2.05 -1.10 1.42
CA TYR A 57 -2.31 0.25 0.97
C TYR A 57 -3.76 0.65 1.25
N ILE A 58 -4.74 -0.19 0.89
CA ILE A 58 -6.17 0.04 1.15
C ILE A 58 -6.43 0.19 2.65
N GLU A 59 -5.83 -0.67 3.48
CA GLU A 59 -5.93 -0.55 4.95
C GLU A 59 -5.47 0.83 5.46
N PHE A 60 -4.36 1.36 4.94
CA PHE A 60 -3.87 2.69 5.31
C PHE A 60 -4.68 3.84 4.68
N ALA A 61 -5.03 3.72 3.41
CA ALA A 61 -5.60 4.79 2.60
C ALA A 61 -7.10 5.00 2.84
N GLU A 62 -7.80 3.94 3.26
CA GLU A 62 -9.24 3.93 3.51
C GLU A 62 -9.50 3.64 4.99
N THR A 63 -9.35 2.39 5.44
CA THR A 63 -9.77 1.96 6.78
C THR A 63 -9.20 2.82 7.91
N LYS A 64 -7.88 3.03 7.94
CA LYS A 64 -7.23 3.85 8.97
C LYS A 64 -7.43 5.34 8.73
N TYR A 65 -7.51 5.77 7.47
CA TYR A 65 -7.81 7.16 7.14
C TYR A 65 -9.19 7.53 7.69
N ASP A 66 -10.23 6.75 7.41
CA ASP A 66 -11.59 7.00 7.88
C ASP A 66 -11.64 7.08 9.40
N LYS A 67 -10.93 6.17 10.09
CA LYS A 67 -10.83 6.15 11.55
C LYS A 67 -10.21 7.41 12.15
N TYR A 68 -9.13 7.93 11.55
CA TYR A 68 -8.33 9.02 12.12
C TYR A 68 -8.52 10.37 11.44
N SER A 69 -9.26 10.45 10.33
CA SER A 69 -9.37 11.64 9.48
C SER A 69 -9.83 12.89 10.23
N SER A 70 -10.75 12.75 11.18
CA SER A 70 -11.25 13.84 12.02
C SER A 70 -10.22 14.38 13.02
N GLU A 71 -9.17 13.61 13.33
CA GLU A 71 -8.11 13.97 14.28
C GLU A 71 -6.85 14.51 13.59
N LEU A 72 -6.77 14.40 12.26
CA LEU A 72 -5.63 14.89 11.48
C LEU A 72 -5.63 16.42 11.40
N SER A 73 -4.46 17.01 11.62
CA SER A 73 -4.21 18.40 11.25
C SER A 73 -4.16 18.55 9.72
N THR A 74 -4.32 19.77 9.23
CA THR A 74 -4.20 20.09 7.80
C THR A 74 -2.86 19.64 7.21
N ASP A 75 -1.75 19.83 7.95
CA ASP A 75 -0.42 19.42 7.50
C ASP A 75 -0.31 17.88 7.40
N GLU A 76 -0.90 17.15 8.34
CA GLU A 76 -0.95 15.69 8.29
C GLU A 76 -1.83 15.19 7.14
N MET A 77 -2.98 15.80 6.90
CA MET A 77 -3.82 15.49 5.73
C MET A 77 -3.06 15.70 4.43
N ILE A 78 -2.35 16.83 4.29
CA ILE A 78 -1.47 17.09 3.13
C ILE A 78 -0.38 16.02 3.03
N GLY A 79 0.21 15.62 4.16
CA GLY A 79 1.17 14.51 4.22
C GLY A 79 0.58 13.20 3.69
N ILE A 80 -0.60 12.80 4.16
CA ILE A 80 -1.29 11.61 3.68
C ILE A 80 -1.62 11.71 2.19
N THR A 81 -2.09 12.86 1.69
CA THR A 81 -2.34 13.06 0.26
C THR A 81 -1.07 12.88 -0.57
N LYS A 82 0.07 13.40 -0.11
CA LYS A 82 1.38 13.19 -0.75
C LYS A 82 1.78 11.71 -0.76
N LEU A 83 1.53 10.97 0.33
CA LEU A 83 1.78 9.53 0.39
C LEU A 83 0.94 8.75 -0.63
N LYS A 84 -0.37 9.04 -0.72
CA LYS A 84 -1.27 8.45 -1.72
C LYS A 84 -0.78 8.73 -3.16
N ALA A 85 -0.41 9.98 -3.45
CA ALA A 85 0.11 10.37 -4.77
C ALA A 85 1.46 9.70 -5.08
N THR A 86 2.33 9.57 -4.08
CA THR A 86 3.64 8.89 -4.24
C THR A 86 3.42 7.41 -4.55
N TYR A 87 2.53 6.74 -3.82
CA TYR A 87 2.17 5.34 -4.09
C TYR A 87 1.63 5.14 -5.51
N LEU A 88 0.70 5.98 -5.94
CA LEU A 88 0.16 5.97 -7.31
C LEU A 88 1.26 6.13 -8.38
N THR A 89 2.22 7.04 -8.11
CA THR A 89 3.37 7.24 -9.01
C THR A 89 4.25 6.00 -9.09
N ILE A 90 4.46 5.30 -7.98
CA ILE A 90 5.21 4.04 -7.96
C ILE A 90 4.46 2.99 -8.78
N GLN A 91 3.15 2.82 -8.58
CA GLN A 91 2.33 1.87 -9.35
C GLN A 91 2.37 2.16 -10.85
N THR A 92 2.31 3.44 -11.24
CA THR A 92 2.41 3.88 -12.65
C THR A 92 3.76 3.47 -13.25
N LYS A 93 4.87 3.76 -12.56
CA LYS A 93 6.22 3.42 -13.02
C LYS A 93 6.42 1.92 -13.23
N HIS A 94 5.71 1.09 -12.47
CA HIS A 94 5.81 -0.37 -12.54
C HIS A 94 4.70 -1.00 -13.41
N GLY A 95 3.91 -0.20 -14.13
CA GLY A 95 2.86 -0.67 -15.03
C GLY A 95 1.67 -1.34 -14.32
N ILE A 96 1.53 -1.17 -13.00
CA ILE A 96 0.47 -1.80 -12.22
C ILE A 96 -0.89 -1.22 -12.61
N ILE A 97 -1.00 0.11 -12.72
CA ILE A 97 -2.24 0.79 -13.11
C ILE A 97 -2.65 0.38 -14.53
N ASP A 98 -1.70 0.36 -15.47
CA ASP A 98 -1.97 -0.03 -16.85
C ASP A 98 -2.50 -1.47 -16.94
N ASN A 99 -1.96 -2.37 -16.11
CA ASN A 99 -2.44 -3.75 -16.02
C ASN A 99 -3.86 -3.83 -15.45
N ILE A 100 -4.15 -3.10 -14.37
CA ILE A 100 -5.49 -3.04 -13.76
C ILE A 100 -6.52 -2.51 -14.77
N LEU A 101 -6.19 -1.43 -15.50
CA LEU A 101 -7.08 -0.86 -16.51
C LEU A 101 -7.35 -1.83 -17.67
N LYS A 102 -6.32 -2.56 -18.13
CA LYS A 102 -6.48 -3.60 -19.17
C LYS A 102 -7.34 -4.76 -18.69
N GLU A 103 -7.08 -5.28 -17.48
CA GLU A 103 -7.84 -6.38 -16.89
C GLU A 103 -9.32 -5.98 -16.72
N GLY A 104 -9.59 -4.74 -16.27
CA GLY A 104 -10.95 -4.19 -16.17
C GLY A 104 -11.68 -4.09 -17.52
N ASN A 105 -11.02 -3.59 -18.56
CA ASN A 105 -11.61 -3.50 -19.90
C ASN A 105 -11.97 -4.89 -20.46
N ASN A 106 -11.06 -5.87 -20.30
CA ASN A 106 -11.33 -7.24 -20.76
C ASN A 106 -12.54 -7.86 -20.05
N ALA A 107 -12.65 -7.66 -18.73
CA ALA A 107 -13.77 -8.16 -17.95
C ALA A 107 -15.11 -7.52 -18.39
N LEU A 108 -15.11 -6.24 -18.75
CA LEU A 108 -16.29 -5.56 -19.29
C LEU A 108 -16.68 -6.10 -20.67
N ASP A 109 -15.71 -6.33 -21.56
CA ASP A 109 -15.96 -6.89 -22.90
C ASP A 109 -16.57 -8.29 -22.84
N ASP A 110 -16.16 -9.12 -21.88
CA ASP A 110 -16.70 -10.46 -21.67
C ASP A 110 -18.13 -10.46 -21.12
N LEU A 111 -18.56 -9.41 -20.42
CA LEU A 111 -19.92 -9.27 -19.92
C LEU A 111 -20.92 -8.81 -20.99
N ILE A 112 -20.44 -8.22 -22.08
CA ILE A 112 -21.27 -7.64 -23.16
C ILE A 112 -21.43 -8.61 -24.35
N LYS A 113 -20.65 -9.70 -24.40
CA LYS A 113 -20.80 -10.79 -25.38
C LYS A 113 -21.83 -11.82 -24.94
#